data_AF-A0A2T4IA25-F1
#
_entry.id   AF-A0A2T4IA25-F1
#
_cell.length_a   1.000
_cell.length_b   1.000
_cell.length_c   1.000
_cell.angle_alpha   90.00
_cell.angle_beta   90.00
_cell.angle_gamma   90.00
#
_symmetry.space_group_name_H-M   'P 1'
#
loop_
_entity.id
_entity.type
_entity.pdbx_description
1 polymer ?
#
loop_
_entity_poly.entity_id
_entity_poly.type
_entity_poly.pdbx_seq_one_letter_code
_entity_poly.pdbx_strand_id
1 'polypeptide(L)'
;MVDIIIKYKDNKIIKLQMQGHANSAEYGKDLVCAGLTAIISGALNAIDNYYKNDVDIEVLENKITIFVKKEDNQNLQLMLNMLKIQLQTITIQYKKNTRLKEVS
;
A
#
# COMPACT_ATOMS: atom_id res chain seq x y z
N MET A 1 -7.50 -13.12 -2.03
CA MET A 1 -8.08 -11.79 -1.75
C MET A 1 -6.93 -10.93 -1.27
N VAL A 2 -6.75 -9.74 -1.83
CA VAL A 2 -5.71 -8.80 -1.38
C VAL A 2 -6.30 -7.89 -0.32
N ASP A 3 -5.64 -7.82 0.82
CA ASP A 3 -6.05 -7.02 1.97
C ASP A 3 -5.11 -5.83 2.15
N ILE A 4 -5.70 -4.64 2.19
CA ILE A 4 -5.01 -3.37 2.36
C ILE A 4 -5.50 -2.73 3.66
N ILE A 5 -4.57 -2.38 4.54
CA ILE A 5 -4.86 -1.72 5.82
C ILE A 5 -4.06 -0.43 5.87
N ILE A 6 -4.75 0.69 6.09
CA ILE A 6 -4.13 2.00 6.28
C ILE A 6 -4.46 2.46 7.70
N LYS A 7 -3.42 2.70 8.50
CA LYS A 7 -3.55 3.22 9.86
C LYS A 7 -3.22 4.69 9.90
N TYR A 8 -4.03 5.44 10.63
CA TYR A 8 -3.87 6.86 10.83
C TYR A 8 -3.54 7.20 12.29
N LYS A 9 -2.94 8.37 12.48
CA LYS A 9 -2.85 9.09 13.76
C LYS A 9 -2.94 10.57 13.43
N ASP A 10 -3.84 11.30 14.09
CA ASP A 10 -4.02 12.74 13.86
C ASP A 10 -4.16 13.11 12.36
N ASN A 11 -4.96 12.32 11.62
CA ASN A 11 -5.17 12.42 10.16
C ASN A 11 -3.94 12.19 9.28
N LYS A 12 -2.82 11.72 9.83
CA LYS A 12 -1.61 11.33 9.09
C LYS A 12 -1.52 9.82 8.96
N ILE A 13 -1.08 9.33 7.82
CA ILE A 13 -0.83 7.91 7.61
C ILE A 13 0.42 7.54 8.41
N ILE A 14 0.28 6.58 9.31
CA ILE A 14 1.38 6.03 10.10
C ILE A 14 1.77 4.61 9.68
N LYS A 15 0.86 3.92 8.99
CA LYS A 15 1.10 2.57 8.48
C LYS A 15 0.29 2.31 7.22
N LEU A 16 0.90 1.66 6.25
CA LEU A 16 0.23 1.06 5.10
C LEU A 16 0.67 -0.40 4.98
N GLN A 17 -0.26 -1.32 4.90
CA GLN A 17 0.02 -2.75 4.77
C GLN A 17 -0.79 -3.33 3.61
N MET A 18 -0.15 -4.16 2.79
CA MET A 18 -0.81 -4.94 1.73
C MET A 18 -0.42 -6.41 1.87
N GLN A 19 -1.39 -7.31 1.91
CA GLN A 19 -1.14 -8.76 2.02
C GLN A 19 -2.02 -9.57 1.07
N GLY A 20 -1.60 -10.79 0.71
CA GLY A 20 -2.38 -11.70 -0.14
C GLY A 20 -2.18 -11.50 -1.65
N HIS A 21 -1.09 -10.82 -2.05
CA HIS A 21 -0.75 -10.49 -3.44
C HIS A 21 0.06 -11.58 -4.17
N ALA A 22 0.59 -12.58 -3.46
CA ALA A 22 1.43 -13.65 -4.03
C ALA A 22 0.70 -15.00 -4.20
N ASN A 23 -0.60 -15.07 -3.89
CA ASN A 23 -1.34 -16.32 -4.08
C ASN A 23 -1.65 -16.54 -5.57
N SER A 24 -1.13 -17.62 -6.15
CA SER A 24 -1.51 -18.12 -7.48
C SER A 24 -3.04 -18.15 -7.61
N ALA A 25 -3.59 -17.52 -8.64
CA ALA A 25 -5.03 -17.32 -8.73
C ALA A 25 -5.61 -17.68 -10.08
N GLU A 26 -6.94 -17.83 -10.10
CA GLU A 26 -7.71 -17.99 -11.33
C GLU A 26 -7.52 -16.78 -12.27
N TYR A 27 -7.71 -17.04 -13.56
CA TYR A 27 -7.60 -16.06 -14.63
C TYR A 27 -8.38 -14.77 -14.29
N GLY A 28 -7.70 -13.62 -14.40
CA GLY A 28 -8.24 -12.30 -14.05
C GLY A 28 -7.94 -11.82 -12.62
N LYS A 29 -7.80 -12.72 -11.64
CA LYS A 29 -7.28 -12.33 -10.30
C LYS A 29 -5.78 -12.03 -10.36
N ASP A 30 -5.06 -12.70 -11.26
CA ASP A 30 -3.64 -12.42 -11.52
C ASP A 30 -3.42 -10.99 -12.04
N LEU A 31 -4.32 -10.46 -12.88
CA LEU A 31 -4.23 -9.09 -13.40
C LEU A 31 -4.41 -8.04 -12.29
N VAL A 32 -5.35 -8.28 -11.36
CA VAL A 32 -5.57 -7.40 -10.20
C VAL A 32 -4.34 -7.41 -9.28
N CYS A 33 -3.79 -8.58 -9.00
CA CYS A 33 -2.58 -8.71 -8.17
C CYS A 33 -1.38 -8.05 -8.84
N ALA A 34 -1.21 -8.22 -10.15
CA ALA A 34 -0.15 -7.56 -10.92
C ALA A 34 -0.28 -6.02 -10.87
N GLY A 35 -1.50 -5.48 -11.04
CA GLY A 35 -1.75 -4.04 -10.94
C GLY A 35 -1.42 -3.46 -9.57
N LEU A 36 -1.87 -4.12 -8.48
CA LEU A 36 -1.55 -3.70 -7.11
C LEU A 36 -0.06 -3.82 -6.81
N THR A 37 0.59 -4.89 -7.28
CA THR A 37 2.03 -5.12 -7.10
C THR A 37 2.84 -4.05 -7.82
N ALA A 38 2.47 -3.68 -9.05
CA ALA A 38 3.13 -2.61 -9.80
C ALA A 38 3.02 -1.26 -9.09
N ILE A 39 1.81 -0.90 -8.61
CA ILE A 39 1.56 0.33 -7.85
C ILE A 39 2.43 0.39 -6.60
N ILE A 40 2.36 -0.65 -5.74
CA ILE A 40 3.08 -0.59 -4.47
C ILE A 40 4.59 -0.67 -4.67
N SER A 41 5.08 -1.48 -5.61
CA SER A 41 6.53 -1.61 -5.85
C SER A 41 7.12 -0.31 -6.37
N GLY A 42 6.41 0.38 -7.28
CA GLY A 42 6.82 1.71 -7.74
C GLY A 42 6.87 2.73 -6.61
N ALA A 43 5.87 2.72 -5.72
CA ALA A 43 5.85 3.58 -4.55
C ALA A 43 6.97 3.25 -3.55
N LEU A 44 7.24 1.97 -3.28
CA LEU A 44 8.35 1.56 -2.40
C LEU A 44 9.68 2.07 -2.93
N ASN A 45 9.95 1.93 -4.23
CA ASN A 45 11.18 2.43 -4.84
C ASN A 45 11.31 3.96 -4.70
N ALA A 46 10.22 4.71 -4.92
CA ALA A 46 10.25 6.16 -4.74
C ALA A 46 10.45 6.55 -3.27
N ILE A 47 9.76 5.88 -2.35
CA ILE A 47 9.88 6.13 -0.90
C ILE A 47 11.29 5.81 -0.42
N ASP A 48 11.89 4.71 -0.88
CA ASP A 48 13.28 4.36 -0.52
C ASP A 48 14.28 5.41 -1.05
N ASN A 49 14.10 5.90 -2.28
CA ASN A 49 14.97 6.92 -2.86
C ASN A 49 14.87 8.28 -2.15
N TYR A 50 13.65 8.73 -1.82
CA TYR A 50 13.43 10.09 -1.30
C TYR A 50 13.28 10.17 0.22
N TYR A 51 12.85 9.10 0.87
CA TYR A 51 12.36 9.11 2.26
C TYR A 51 12.84 7.91 3.10
N LYS A 52 13.94 7.22 2.74
CA LYS A 52 14.48 6.07 3.50
C LYS A 52 14.61 6.27 5.02
N ASN A 53 14.91 7.49 5.46
CA ASN A 53 15.09 7.81 6.88
C ASN A 53 13.77 8.13 7.60
N ASP A 54 12.68 8.25 6.86
CA ASP A 54 11.38 8.68 7.35
C ASP A 54 10.37 7.52 7.42
N VAL A 55 10.73 6.36 6.87
CA VAL A 55 9.95 5.12 6.93
C VAL A 55 10.80 3.91 7.29
N ASP A 56 10.15 2.85 7.78
CA ASP A 56 10.66 1.48 7.75
C ASP A 56 9.79 0.66 6.81
N ILE A 57 10.42 -0.11 5.92
CA ILE A 57 9.72 -0.93 4.92
C ILE A 57 10.04 -2.41 5.21
N GLU A 58 8.99 -3.21 5.34
CA GLU A 58 9.07 -4.67 5.38
C GLU A 58 8.46 -5.26 4.11
N VAL A 59 9.26 -6.03 3.36
CA VAL A 59 8.80 -6.79 2.19
C VAL A 59 8.97 -8.27 2.48
N LEU A 60 7.85 -8.97 2.61
CA LEU A 60 7.76 -10.42 2.71
C LEU A 60 7.01 -10.94 1.48
N GLU A 61 7.20 -12.23 1.16
CA GLU A 61 6.64 -12.86 -0.03
C GLU A 61 5.17 -12.53 -0.29
N ASN A 62 4.33 -12.52 0.75
CA ASN A 62 2.89 -12.25 0.62
C ASN A 62 2.41 -11.06 1.44
N LYS A 63 3.32 -10.21 1.93
CA LYS A 63 2.99 -9.07 2.80
C LYS A 63 4.02 -7.95 2.66
N ILE A 64 3.53 -6.76 2.36
CA ILE A 64 4.31 -5.52 2.34
C ILE A 64 3.78 -4.62 3.43
N THR A 65 4.67 -4.00 4.20
CA THR A 65 4.32 -3.02 5.23
C THR A 65 5.24 -1.81 5.16
N ILE A 66 4.64 -0.61 5.20
CA ILE A 66 5.33 0.67 5.35
C ILE A 66 4.95 1.20 6.73
N PHE A 67 5.94 1.47 7.57
CA PHE A 67 5.80 2.16 8.85
C PHE A 67 6.38 3.57 8.72
N VAL A 68 5.62 4.58 9.11
CA VAL A 68 6.06 5.97 9.00
C VAL A 68 6.69 6.40 10.33
N LYS A 69 7.98 6.75 10.28
CA LYS A 69 8.74 7.28 11.43
C LYS A 69 8.57 8.79 11.59
N LYS A 70 8.46 9.52 10.46
CA LYS A 70 8.30 10.98 10.44
C LYS A 70 7.00 11.39 9.79
N GLU A 71 5.91 11.29 10.55
CA GLU A 71 4.56 11.61 10.10
C GLU A 71 4.36 13.10 9.76
N ASP A 72 5.21 13.99 10.27
CA ASP A 72 5.19 15.43 9.97
C ASP A 72 5.75 15.81 8.59
N ASN A 73 6.42 14.89 7.89
CA ASN A 73 6.91 15.17 6.53
C ASN A 73 5.73 15.23 5.55
N GLN A 74 5.36 16.46 5.15
CA GLN A 74 4.22 16.71 4.28
C GLN A 74 4.37 16.09 2.88
N ASN A 75 5.59 16.06 2.32
CA ASN A 75 5.82 15.46 1.00
C ASN A 75 5.68 13.94 1.03
N LEU A 76 6.17 13.30 2.10
CA LEU A 76 5.93 11.88 2.34
C LEU A 76 4.44 11.59 2.51
N GLN A 77 3.72 12.39 3.31
CA GLN A 77 2.27 12.23 3.48
C GLN A 77 1.50 12.42 2.17
N LEU A 78 1.92 13.37 1.32
CA LEU A 78 1.32 13.53 -0.01
C LEU A 78 1.52 12.28 -0.87
N MET A 79 2.73 11.71 -0.88
CA MET A 79 3.03 10.49 -1.61
C MET A 79 2.23 9.29 -1.09
N LEU A 80 2.13 9.13 0.23
CA LEU A 80 1.32 8.07 0.85
C LEU A 80 -0.17 8.21 0.55
N ASN A 81 -0.70 9.44 0.51
CA ASN A 81 -2.08 9.69 0.11
C ASN A 81 -2.31 9.42 -1.38
N MET A 82 -1.34 9.74 -2.24
CA MET A 82 -1.39 9.38 -3.66
C MET A 82 -1.42 7.85 -3.83
N LEU A 83 -0.53 7.13 -3.13
CA LEU A 83 -0.52 5.66 -3.10
C LEU A 83 -1.87 5.10 -2.62
N LYS A 84 -2.44 5.66 -1.55
CA LYS A 84 -3.77 5.29 -1.07
C LYS A 84 -4.81 5.40 -2.19
N ILE A 85 -4.85 6.54 -2.89
CA ILE A 85 -5.81 6.77 -3.97
C ILE A 85 -5.65 5.73 -5.07
N GLN A 86 -4.42 5.44 -5.50
CA GLN A 86 -4.16 4.41 -6.53
C GLN A 86 -4.67 3.02 -6.10
N LEU A 87 -4.41 2.63 -4.84
CA LEU A 87 -4.88 1.36 -4.29
C LEU A 87 -6.42 1.32 -4.14
N GLN A 88 -7.03 2.44 -3.74
CA GLN A 88 -8.49 2.60 -3.66
C GLN A 88 -9.14 2.48 -5.04
N THR A 89 -8.55 3.08 -6.09
CA THR A 89 -9.05 3.00 -7.47
C THR A 89 -9.19 1.55 -7.91
N ILE A 90 -8.16 0.72 -7.72
CA ILE A 90 -8.23 -0.72 -8.02
C ILE A 90 -9.26 -1.41 -7.11
N THR A 91 -9.29 -1.07 -5.83
CA THR A 91 -10.18 -1.74 -4.87
C THR A 91 -11.67 -1.50 -5.14
N ILE A 92 -12.04 -0.30 -5.59
CA ILE A 92 -13.42 0.05 -5.95
C ILE A 92 -13.91 -0.77 -7.15
N GLN A 93 -13.03 -1.00 -8.14
CA GLN A 93 -13.36 -1.75 -9.34
C GLN A 93 -13.40 -3.27 -9.09
N TYR A 94 -12.56 -3.78 -8.18
CA TYR A 94 -12.35 -5.22 -7.97
C TYR A 94 -12.69 -5.71 -6.56
N LYS A 95 -13.83 -5.27 -6.00
CA LYS A 95 -14.28 -5.60 -4.61
C LYS A 95 -14.38 -7.08 -4.27
N LYS A 96 -14.53 -7.96 -5.26
CA LYS A 96 -14.54 -9.43 -5.05
C LYS A 96 -13.14 -9.98 -4.76
N ASN A 97 -12.11 -9.29 -5.22
CA ASN A 97 -10.71 -9.73 -5.17
C ASN A 97 -9.92 -8.98 -4.11
N THR A 98 -10.35 -7.78 -3.72
CA THR A 98 -9.60 -6.87 -2.87
C THR A 98 -10.46 -6.27 -1.77
N ARG A 99 -9.80 -5.83 -0.69
CA ARG A 99 -10.43 -5.12 0.42
C ARG A 99 -9.47 -4.09 0.96
N LEU A 100 -9.96 -2.88 1.17
CA LEU A 100 -9.23 -1.79 1.80
C LEU A 100 -9.96 -1.36 3.07
N LYS A 101 -9.21 -1.22 4.17
CA LYS A 101 -9.71 -0.75 5.47
C LYS A 101 -8.86 0.38 5.98
N GLU A 102 -9.53 1.40 6.50
CA GLU A 102 -8.91 2.54 7.17
C GLU A 102 -9.19 2.43 8.67
N VAL A 103 -8.15 2.54 9.48
CA VAL A 103 -8.22 2.38 10.93
C VAL A 103 -7.49 3.54 11.62
N SER A 104 -8.04 4.01 12.75
CA SER A 104 -7.41 5.01 13.62
C SER A 104 -6.39 4.39 14.59
#